data_AF-A0A2H0W6S4-F1
#
_entry.id   AF-A0A2H0W6S4-F1
#
_cell.length_a   1.000
_cell.length_b   1.000
_cell.length_c   1.000
_cell.angle_alpha   90.00
_cell.angle_beta   90.00
_cell.angle_gamma   90.00
#
_symmetry.space_group_name_H-M   'P 1'
#
loop_
_entity.id
_entity.type
_entity.pdbx_description
1 polymer ?
#
loop_
_entity_poly.entity_id
_entity_poly.type
_entity_poly.pdbx_seq_one_letter_code
_entity_poly.pdbx_strand_id
1 'polypeptide(L)'
;MNIRYLGGDKFEIKSKDLTINLSDKVSINGFVFPGPGEYEKAGVIMSGIDDGSNTIYTMTVEDMDICYLGHLAHDLSEDEGKQIGNVDILFLPLGDSDTVQVKAATKIISKIDPKLVIPMLYTDLTEFKKSEGVTDGETDQLKIRKTDLPETEREIVILKASL
;
A
#
# COMPACT_ATOMS: atom_id res chain seq x y z
N MET A 1 4.26 5.39 -13.23
CA MET A 1 3.07 5.98 -12.59
C MET A 1 3.45 7.05 -11.57
N ASN A 2 2.49 7.85 -11.11
CA ASN A 2 2.66 8.85 -10.05
C ASN A 2 1.70 8.53 -8.89
N ILE A 3 2.21 8.45 -7.67
CA ILE A 3 1.43 8.20 -6.45
C ILE A 3 1.42 9.48 -5.61
N ARG A 4 0.24 9.92 -5.20
CA ARG A 4 0.06 11.09 -4.33
C ARG A 4 -0.73 10.71 -3.09
N TYR A 5 -0.33 11.25 -1.95
CA TYR A 5 -1.09 11.13 -0.71
C TYR A 5 -2.10 12.27 -0.61
N LEU A 6 -3.36 11.93 -0.30
CA LEU A 6 -4.48 12.85 -0.20
C LEU A 6 -4.96 13.05 1.26
N GLY A 7 -4.34 12.37 2.23
CA GLY A 7 -4.69 12.43 3.66
C GLY A 7 -5.42 11.19 4.17
N GLY A 8 -5.16 10.80 5.42
CA GLY A 8 -5.74 9.63 6.07
C GLY A 8 -5.28 8.32 5.43
N ASP A 9 -6.22 7.59 4.85
CA ASP A 9 -6.04 6.34 4.10
C ASP A 9 -6.01 6.56 2.58
N LYS A 10 -6.04 7.82 2.12
CA LYS A 10 -6.36 8.17 0.73
C LYS A 10 -5.13 8.41 -0.12
N PHE A 11 -5.05 7.71 -1.25
CA PHE A 11 -4.00 7.89 -2.25
C PHE A 11 -4.58 7.96 -3.66
N GLU A 12 -3.92 8.72 -4.52
CA GLU A 12 -4.19 8.75 -5.96
C GLU A 12 -3.00 8.14 -6.71
N ILE A 13 -3.25 7.13 -7.54
CA ILE A 13 -2.28 6.57 -8.48
C ILE A 13 -2.68 6.97 -9.89
N LYS A 14 -1.83 7.75 -10.56
CA LYS A 14 -2.02 8.18 -11.96
C LYS A 14 -1.03 7.48 -12.88
N SER A 15 -1.55 6.89 -13.95
CA SER A 15 -0.78 6.25 -15.03
C SER A 15 -1.47 6.52 -16.36
N LYS A 16 -0.85 7.26 -17.29
CA LYS A 16 -1.47 7.62 -18.59
C LYS A 16 -2.92 8.13 -18.41
N ASP A 17 -3.91 7.37 -18.90
CA ASP A 17 -5.36 7.65 -18.84
C ASP A 17 -6.10 6.91 -17.68
N LEU A 18 -5.33 6.33 -16.76
CA LEU A 18 -5.78 5.59 -15.58
C LEU A 18 -5.57 6.45 -14.33
N THR A 19 -6.64 6.60 -13.54
CA THR A 19 -6.61 7.14 -12.19
C THR A 19 -7.22 6.12 -11.24
N ILE A 20 -6.41 5.62 -10.31
CA ILE A 20 -6.85 4.76 -9.22
C ILE A 20 -6.89 5.60 -7.95
N ASN A 21 -8.01 5.56 -7.23
CA ASN A 21 -8.07 6.11 -5.88
C ASN A 21 -8.12 4.96 -4.88
N LEU A 22 -7.18 4.96 -3.95
CA LEU A 22 -7.17 4.08 -2.79
C LEU A 22 -7.83 4.81 -1.64
N SER A 23 -8.82 4.17 -1.00
CA SER A 23 -9.46 4.56 0.26
C SER A 23 -10.31 3.38 0.73
N ASP A 24 -11.13 3.57 1.75
CA ASP A 24 -12.31 2.75 2.08
C ASP A 24 -13.16 2.30 0.86
N LYS A 25 -13.10 3.03 -0.25
CA LYS A 25 -13.80 2.75 -1.51
C LYS A 25 -12.85 2.89 -2.68
N VAL A 26 -12.08 1.83 -2.93
CA VAL A 26 -11.18 1.76 -4.09
C VAL A 26 -11.96 2.01 -5.38
N SER A 27 -11.41 2.86 -6.25
CA SER A 27 -12.02 3.17 -7.54
C SER A 27 -11.00 3.28 -8.65
N ILE A 28 -11.42 2.92 -9.87
CA ILE A 28 -10.65 3.08 -11.10
C ILE A 28 -11.47 3.91 -12.08
N ASN A 29 -10.93 5.06 -12.51
CA ASN A 29 -11.60 6.01 -13.41
C ASN A 29 -13.04 6.35 -12.97
N GLY A 30 -13.23 6.52 -11.66
CA GLY A 30 -14.52 6.84 -11.04
C GLY A 30 -15.47 5.66 -10.83
N PHE A 31 -15.15 4.46 -11.31
CA PHE A 31 -15.90 3.25 -10.99
C PHE A 31 -15.45 2.72 -9.63
N VAL A 32 -16.38 2.68 -8.66
CA VAL A 32 -16.13 2.20 -7.30
C VAL A 32 -16.35 0.69 -7.22
N PHE A 33 -15.41 -0.03 -6.61
CA PHE A 33 -15.52 -1.47 -6.40
C PHE A 33 -16.27 -1.78 -5.11
N PRO A 34 -17.16 -2.78 -5.10
CA PRO A 34 -18.08 -3.01 -3.98
C PRO A 34 -17.45 -3.73 -2.77
N GLY A 35 -16.22 -4.22 -2.85
CA GLY A 35 -15.59 -5.01 -1.81
C GLY A 35 -14.84 -6.23 -2.36
N PRO A 36 -14.81 -7.36 -1.63
CA PRO A 36 -14.08 -8.56 -2.04
C PRO A 36 -14.58 -9.13 -3.38
N GLY A 37 -13.66 -9.67 -4.17
CA GLY A 37 -13.93 -10.24 -5.49
C GLY A 37 -12.79 -10.03 -6.49
N GLU A 38 -12.90 -10.66 -7.65
CA GLU A 38 -11.96 -10.48 -8.76
C GLU A 38 -12.51 -9.47 -9.77
N TYR A 39 -11.66 -8.57 -10.24
CA TYR A 39 -12.04 -7.47 -11.11
C TYR A 39 -11.03 -7.25 -12.23
N GLU A 40 -11.54 -6.85 -13.39
CA GLU A 40 -10.71 -6.33 -14.48
C GLU A 40 -11.31 -5.00 -14.96
N LYS A 41 -10.52 -3.93 -14.92
CA LYS A 41 -10.98 -2.61 -15.36
C LYS A 41 -9.83 -1.78 -15.91
N ALA A 42 -10.03 -1.25 -17.12
CA ALA A 42 -9.06 -0.37 -17.78
C ALA A 42 -7.64 -0.98 -17.87
N GLY A 43 -7.56 -2.30 -18.08
CA GLY A 43 -6.30 -3.05 -18.15
C GLY A 43 -5.66 -3.36 -16.79
N VAL A 44 -6.29 -2.97 -15.68
CA VAL A 44 -5.88 -3.35 -14.33
C VAL A 44 -6.59 -4.64 -13.94
N ILE A 45 -5.82 -5.66 -13.59
CA ILE A 45 -6.31 -6.87 -12.91
C ILE A 45 -6.23 -6.58 -11.42
N MET A 46 -7.32 -6.78 -10.68
CA MET A 46 -7.42 -6.48 -9.27
C MET A 46 -8.16 -7.58 -8.52
N SER A 47 -7.69 -7.94 -7.33
CA SER A 47 -8.39 -8.81 -6.39
C SER A 47 -8.68 -8.05 -5.10
N GLY A 48 -9.91 -8.17 -4.61
CA GLY A 48 -10.33 -7.77 -3.26
C GLY A 48 -10.45 -9.01 -2.38
N ILE A 49 -9.69 -9.05 -1.30
CA ILE A 49 -9.64 -10.16 -0.34
C ILE A 49 -10.40 -9.73 0.91
N ASP A 50 -11.36 -10.54 1.34
CA ASP A 50 -12.12 -10.31 2.56
C ASP A 50 -11.29 -10.68 3.79
N ASP A 51 -11.09 -9.71 4.70
CA ASP A 51 -10.45 -9.95 6.00
C ASP A 51 -11.47 -10.04 7.15
N GLY A 52 -12.76 -9.98 6.82
CA GLY A 52 -13.91 -10.00 7.72
C GLY A 52 -14.45 -8.62 8.14
N SER A 53 -13.65 -7.56 7.99
CA SER A 53 -14.04 -6.19 8.39
C SER A 53 -13.58 -5.09 7.42
N ASN A 54 -12.65 -5.43 6.53
CA ASN A 54 -11.97 -4.60 5.56
C ASN A 54 -11.72 -5.44 4.30
N THR A 55 -11.36 -4.77 3.20
CA THR A 55 -10.98 -5.44 1.95
C THR A 55 -9.55 -5.08 1.61
N ILE A 56 -8.67 -6.07 1.60
CA ILE A 56 -7.31 -5.92 1.09
C ILE A 56 -7.40 -5.94 -0.44
N TYR A 57 -6.82 -4.96 -1.12
CA TYR A 57 -6.80 -4.92 -2.58
C TYR A 57 -5.40 -5.17 -3.12
N THR A 58 -5.26 -6.15 -4.01
CA THR A 58 -4.06 -6.30 -4.85
C THR A 58 -4.37 -5.93 -6.29
N MET A 59 -3.45 -5.27 -6.98
CA MET A 59 -3.65 -4.85 -8.36
C MET A 59 -2.33 -4.75 -9.14
N THR A 60 -2.37 -5.09 -10.43
CA THR A 60 -1.21 -4.92 -11.32
C THR A 60 -1.38 -3.65 -12.15
N VAL A 61 -0.43 -2.72 -12.04
CA VAL A 61 -0.43 -1.42 -12.73
C VAL A 61 0.96 -1.17 -13.32
N GLU A 62 1.05 -0.97 -14.63
CA GLU A 62 2.35 -0.79 -15.33
C GLU A 62 3.38 -1.88 -14.96
N ASP A 63 2.94 -3.15 -14.98
CA ASP A 63 3.73 -4.34 -14.63
C ASP A 63 4.26 -4.36 -13.18
N MET A 64 3.73 -3.50 -12.31
CA MET A 64 4.02 -3.47 -10.87
C MET A 64 2.84 -4.02 -10.08
N ASP A 65 3.11 -4.93 -9.16
CA ASP A 65 2.11 -5.49 -8.26
C ASP A 65 2.00 -4.61 -7.02
N ILE A 66 0.80 -4.10 -6.78
CA ILE A 66 0.50 -3.15 -5.71
C ILE A 66 -0.46 -3.82 -4.72
N CYS A 67 -0.18 -3.69 -3.43
CA CYS A 67 -1.06 -4.14 -2.37
C CYS A 67 -1.47 -2.98 -1.46
N TYR A 68 -2.78 -2.74 -1.35
CA TYR A 68 -3.39 -1.81 -0.42
C TYR A 68 -4.09 -2.58 0.69
N LEU A 69 -3.52 -2.55 1.89
CA LEU A 69 -4.05 -3.28 3.04
C LEU A 69 -5.28 -2.61 3.68
N GLY A 70 -5.66 -1.41 3.22
CA GLY A 70 -6.78 -0.66 3.80
C GLY A 70 -6.59 -0.43 5.30
N HIS A 71 -7.57 -0.85 6.10
CA HIS A 71 -7.57 -0.70 7.56
C HIS A 71 -7.25 -2.01 8.29
N LEU A 72 -6.41 -2.87 7.71
CA LEU A 72 -5.99 -4.13 8.32
C LEU A 72 -5.53 -3.91 9.77
N ALA A 73 -6.20 -4.58 10.72
CA ALA A 73 -5.99 -4.41 12.16
C ALA A 73 -5.42 -5.67 12.85
N HIS A 74 -5.10 -6.70 12.07
CA HIS A 74 -4.53 -7.97 12.52
C HIS A 74 -3.33 -8.37 11.67
N ASP A 75 -2.61 -9.39 12.11
CA ASP A 75 -1.55 -10.02 11.31
C ASP A 75 -2.17 -10.88 10.19
N LEU A 76 -1.48 -11.00 9.05
CA LEU A 76 -1.97 -11.79 7.93
C LEU A 76 -2.05 -13.27 8.29
N SER A 77 -3.20 -13.86 8.04
CA SER A 77 -3.39 -15.31 7.96
C SER A 77 -2.60 -15.89 6.78
N GLU A 78 -2.38 -17.20 6.82
CA GLU A 78 -1.70 -17.88 5.71
C GLU A 78 -2.47 -17.77 4.38
N ASP A 79 -3.80 -17.74 4.44
CA ASP A 79 -4.64 -17.71 3.24
C ASP A 79 -4.75 -16.30 2.67
N GLU A 80 -4.79 -15.25 3.50
CA GLU A 80 -4.65 -13.86 3.04
C GLU A 80 -3.27 -13.67 2.39
N GLY A 81 -2.19 -14.14 3.03
CA GLY A 81 -0.83 -14.03 2.49
C GLY A 81 -0.66 -14.73 1.14
N LYS A 82 -1.24 -15.93 0.98
CA LYS A 82 -1.23 -16.66 -0.32
C LYS A 82 -2.01 -15.90 -1.41
N GLN A 83 -3.15 -15.31 -1.07
CA GLN A 83 -3.96 -14.56 -2.02
C GLN A 83 -3.32 -13.22 -2.41
N ILE A 84 -2.60 -12.57 -1.49
CA ILE A 84 -1.84 -11.35 -1.78
C ILE A 84 -0.74 -11.62 -2.81
N GLY A 85 0.02 -12.71 -2.64
CA GLY A 85 1.08 -13.08 -3.57
C GLY A 85 2.26 -12.10 -3.55
N ASN A 86 2.87 -11.86 -4.70
CA ASN A 86 4.01 -10.96 -4.84
C ASN A 86 3.55 -9.50 -4.78
N VAL A 87 4.35 -8.66 -4.13
CA VAL A 87 4.07 -7.22 -4.00
C VAL A 87 5.33 -6.43 -4.31
N ASP A 88 5.26 -5.51 -5.27
CA ASP A 88 6.30 -4.51 -5.46
C ASP A 88 6.08 -3.31 -4.54
N ILE A 89 4.84 -2.83 -4.41
CA ILE A 89 4.50 -1.63 -3.62
C ILE A 89 3.41 -1.97 -2.61
N LEU A 90 3.72 -1.82 -1.32
CA LEU A 90 2.80 -2.06 -0.21
C LEU A 90 2.36 -0.75 0.44
N PHE A 91 1.06 -0.51 0.53
CA PHE A 91 0.49 0.53 1.38
C PHE A 91 0.12 -0.08 2.73
N LEU A 92 0.83 0.33 3.79
CA LEU A 92 0.83 -0.34 5.10
C LEU A 92 0.20 0.54 6.18
N PRO A 93 -0.96 0.17 6.76
CA PRO A 93 -1.50 0.86 7.92
C PRO A 93 -0.64 0.57 9.16
N LEU A 94 -0.32 1.61 9.93
CA LEU A 94 0.44 1.48 11.19
C LEU A 94 -0.42 1.67 12.45
N GLY A 95 -1.56 2.36 12.35
CA GLY A 95 -2.40 2.72 13.49
C GLY A 95 -1.79 3.81 14.36
N ASP A 96 -2.24 3.93 15.62
CA ASP A 96 -1.60 4.79 16.61
C ASP A 96 -0.23 4.19 16.96
N SER A 97 0.81 4.58 16.22
CA SER A 97 2.15 3.98 16.15
C SER A 97 2.89 3.79 17.48
N ASP A 98 2.45 2.86 18.31
CA ASP A 98 3.18 2.37 19.47
C ASP A 98 4.08 1.19 19.07
N THR A 99 4.98 0.79 19.98
CA THR A 99 5.95 -0.28 19.74
C THR A 99 5.30 -1.62 19.34
N VAL A 100 4.08 -1.90 19.78
CA VAL A 100 3.33 -3.12 19.48
C VAL A 100 2.84 -3.09 18.03
N GLN A 101 2.25 -1.99 17.54
CA GLN A 101 1.78 -1.93 16.15
C GLN A 101 2.94 -1.84 15.18
N VAL A 102 4.03 -1.15 15.53
CA VAL A 102 5.27 -1.18 14.72
C VAL A 102 5.79 -2.61 14.55
N LYS A 103 5.80 -3.42 15.63
CA LYS A 103 6.18 -4.84 15.54
C LYS A 103 5.23 -5.66 14.67
N ALA A 104 3.92 -5.38 14.73
CA ALA A 104 2.94 -6.04 13.88
C ALA A 104 3.16 -5.68 12.40
N ALA A 105 3.38 -4.39 12.11
CA ALA A 105 3.68 -3.87 10.79
C ALA A 105 4.96 -4.50 10.19
N THR A 106 6.07 -4.55 10.94
CA THR A 106 7.32 -5.18 10.47
C THR A 106 7.15 -6.68 10.20
N LYS A 107 6.27 -7.39 10.93
CA LYS A 107 5.93 -8.79 10.61
C LYS A 107 5.20 -8.92 9.28
N ILE A 108 4.23 -8.03 9.01
CA ILE A 108 3.52 -8.00 7.73
C ILE A 108 4.50 -7.73 6.58
N ILE A 109 5.38 -6.73 6.73
CA ILE A 109 6.44 -6.45 5.75
C ILE A 109 7.29 -7.70 5.52
N SER A 110 7.69 -8.41 6.57
CA SER A 110 8.52 -9.62 6.45
C SER A 110 7.80 -10.78 5.77
N LYS A 111 6.47 -10.89 5.91
CA LYS A 111 5.65 -11.94 5.27
C LYS A 111 5.42 -11.67 3.79
N ILE A 112 5.16 -10.41 3.43
CA ILE A 112 4.89 -9.98 2.06
C ILE A 112 6.20 -9.82 1.25
N ASP A 113 7.28 -9.42 1.93
CA ASP A 113 8.57 -9.03 1.36
C ASP A 113 8.47 -8.05 0.18
N PRO A 114 7.83 -6.88 0.39
CA PRO A 114 7.66 -5.89 -0.67
C PRO A 114 8.98 -5.17 -0.98
N LYS A 115 9.13 -4.72 -2.22
CA LYS A 115 10.27 -3.88 -2.63
C LYS A 115 10.16 -2.46 -2.09
N LEU A 116 8.95 -1.92 -2.03
CA LEU A 116 8.69 -0.57 -1.57
C LEU A 116 7.50 -0.57 -0.61
N VAL A 117 7.63 0.15 0.51
CA VAL A 117 6.57 0.31 1.52
C VAL A 117 6.21 1.78 1.66
N ILE A 118 4.91 2.08 1.60
CA ILE A 118 4.32 3.39 1.87
C ILE A 118 3.51 3.27 3.17
N PRO A 119 4.03 3.73 4.32
CA PRO A 119 3.27 3.71 5.58
C PRO A 119 2.11 4.71 5.52
N MET A 120 0.99 4.36 6.18
CA MET A 120 -0.20 5.20 6.30
C MET A 120 -0.88 5.01 7.66
N LEU A 121 -1.90 5.85 7.93
CA LEU A 121 -2.71 5.79 9.15
C LEU A 121 -1.88 5.81 10.45
N TYR A 122 -0.95 6.76 10.57
CA TYR A 122 -0.11 6.95 11.76
C TYR A 122 -0.21 8.35 12.36
N THR A 123 0.01 8.45 13.67
CA THR A 123 0.15 9.72 14.41
C THR A 123 1.61 10.10 14.65
N ASP A 124 2.48 9.11 14.84
CA ASP A 124 3.94 9.24 14.95
C ASP A 124 4.60 8.19 14.05
N LEU A 125 5.76 8.48 13.46
CA LEU A 125 6.50 7.53 12.62
C LEU A 125 7.88 7.20 13.21
N THR A 126 8.21 7.75 14.38
CA THR A 126 9.56 7.67 14.97
C THR A 126 10.01 6.23 15.22
N GLU A 127 9.18 5.41 15.86
CA GLU A 127 9.54 4.01 16.16
C GLU A 127 9.61 3.15 14.89
N PHE A 128 8.72 3.38 13.91
CA PHE A 128 8.76 2.69 12.62
C PHE A 128 9.99 3.06 11.80
N LYS A 129 10.33 4.36 11.72
CA LYS A 129 11.57 4.82 11.08
C LYS A 129 12.80 4.15 11.69
N LYS A 130 12.84 4.04 13.01
CA LYS A 130 13.93 3.37 13.73
C LYS A 130 13.99 1.88 13.45
N SER A 131 12.85 1.17 13.37
CA SER A 131 12.83 -0.27 13.09
C SER A 131 13.28 -0.59 11.67
N GLU A 132 12.91 0.25 10.70
CA GLU A 132 13.26 0.08 9.28
C GLU A 132 14.53 0.84 8.86
N GLY A 133 15.25 1.47 9.81
CA GLY A 133 16.50 2.18 9.54
C GLY A 133 16.36 3.45 8.69
N VAL A 134 15.16 4.03 8.62
CA VAL A 134 14.85 5.24 7.86
C VAL A 134 15.31 6.48 8.62
N THR A 135 16.29 7.19 8.07
CA THR A 135 16.90 8.38 8.72
C THR A 135 16.42 9.71 8.15
N ASP A 136 15.84 9.73 6.95
CA ASP A 136 15.36 10.95 6.32
C ASP A 136 14.30 10.64 5.25
N GLY A 137 13.69 11.69 4.68
CA GLY A 137 12.91 11.57 3.45
C GLY A 137 11.39 11.62 3.66
N GLU A 138 10.79 12.69 3.15
CA GLU A 138 9.35 12.83 2.94
C GLU A 138 9.15 13.53 1.60
N THR A 139 8.18 13.09 0.83
CA THR A 139 7.88 13.67 -0.49
C THR A 139 6.38 13.91 -0.65
N ASP A 140 6.00 14.86 -1.49
CA ASP A 140 4.61 15.18 -1.80
C ASP A 140 4.00 14.21 -2.82
N GLN A 141 4.86 13.53 -3.59
CA GLN A 141 4.49 12.52 -4.57
C GLN A 141 5.64 11.55 -4.82
N LEU A 142 5.30 10.33 -5.25
CA LEU A 142 6.24 9.33 -5.73
C LEU A 142 6.01 9.09 -7.22
N LYS A 143 6.97 9.50 -8.05
CA LYS A 143 7.02 9.14 -9.47
C LYS A 143 7.90 7.91 -9.61
N ILE A 144 7.33 6.81 -10.08
CA ILE A 144 8.03 5.52 -10.12
C ILE A 144 7.70 4.73 -11.39
N ARG A 145 8.69 4.06 -11.95
CA ARG A 145 8.57 3.04 -12.99
C ARG A 145 9.09 1.71 -12.44
N LYS A 146 8.75 0.61 -13.10
CA LYS A 146 9.24 -0.73 -12.73
C LYS A 146 10.77 -0.79 -12.57
N THR A 147 11.50 -0.11 -13.46
CA THR A 147 12.97 -0.05 -13.45
C THR A 147 13.56 0.77 -12.30
N ASP A 148 12.73 1.56 -11.62
CA ASP A 148 13.16 2.40 -10.50
C ASP A 148 12.96 1.67 -9.15
N LEU A 149 12.30 0.50 -9.12
CA LEU A 149 12.12 -0.28 -7.90
C LEU A 149 13.46 -0.87 -7.42
N PRO A 150 13.69 -0.93 -6.10
CA PRO A 150 14.92 -1.50 -5.58
C PRO A 150 14.97 -3.02 -5.83
N GLU A 151 16.17 -3.52 -6.14
CA GLU A 151 16.41 -4.93 -6.42
C GLU A 151 16.94 -5.71 -5.21
N THR A 152 17.57 -5.02 -4.24
CA THR A 152 18.30 -5.67 -3.14
C THR A 152 17.73 -5.38 -1.77
N GLU A 153 17.47 -4.11 -1.44
CA GLU A 153 16.98 -3.69 -0.13
C GLU A 153 15.65 -2.98 -0.30
N ARG A 154 14.68 -3.31 0.55
CA ARG A 154 13.37 -2.65 0.50
C ARG A 154 13.53 -1.15 0.77
N GLU A 155 12.73 -0.34 0.10
CA GLU A 155 12.68 1.10 0.32
C GLU A 155 11.42 1.49 1.09
N ILE A 156 11.54 2.44 2.03
CA ILE A 156 10.40 3.06 2.69
C ILE A 156 10.20 4.45 2.11
N VAL A 157 9.03 4.72 1.52
CA VAL A 157 8.70 6.05 0.97
C VAL A 157 7.58 6.69 1.78
N ILE A 158 7.89 7.81 2.41
CA ILE A 158 6.92 8.55 3.24
C ILE A 158 6.31 9.66 2.40
N LEU A 159 5.01 9.56 2.15
CA LEU A 159 4.24 10.56 1.43
C LEU A 159 3.54 11.53 2.39
N LYS A 160 3.59 12.83 2.08
CA LYS A 160 2.85 13.88 2.79
C LYS A 160 1.89 14.60 1.86
N ALA A 161 0.78 15.05 2.43
CA ALA A 161 -0.17 15.85 1.68
C ALA A 161 0.53 17.15 1.26
N SER A 162 0.45 17.48 -0.04
CA SER A 162 0.89 18.79 -0.52
C SER A 162 0.03 19.85 0.17
N LEU A 163 0.65 20.75 0.95
CA LEU A 163 0.00 21.94 1.51
C LEU A 163 -0.44 22.90 0.39
#